data_AF-A0A7C7XZU8-F1
#
_entry.id   AF-A0A7C7XZU8-F1
#
_cell.length_a   1.000
_cell.length_b   1.000
_cell.length_c   1.000
_cell.angle_alpha   90.00
_cell.angle_beta   90.00
_cell.angle_gamma   90.00
#
_symmetry.space_group_name_H-M   'P 1'
#
loop_
_entity.id
_entity.type
_entity.pdbx_description
1 polymer ?
#
loop_
_entity_poly.entity_id
_entity_poly.type
_entity_poly.pdbx_seq_one_letter_code
_entity_poly.pdbx_strand_id
1 'polypeptide(L)'
;MRANKGFTIIEFGVVIVIIGILAATALPRFVDLTGDAQTASVQAIGGAFGNGVNLSHASWIAQGATAGINSTALEGGITVGMNDTGWPENDAGGGGDGTITSAECILVWNSILSSAPAIATDTSGEYQATVATPICTYTFNASAGRTIAYNSATGAVTITVP
;
A
#
# COMPACT_ATOMS: atom_id res chain seq x y z
N MET A 1 -46.62 7.69 -45.53
CA MET A 1 -46.20 8.05 -44.17
C MET A 1 -46.00 6.77 -43.39
N ARG A 2 -44.79 6.46 -42.94
CA ARG A 2 -44.53 5.28 -42.09
C ARG A 2 -44.97 5.64 -40.66
N ALA A 3 -45.88 4.86 -40.08
CA ALA A 3 -46.25 5.01 -38.69
C ALA A 3 -45.06 4.58 -37.81
N ASN A 4 -44.46 5.53 -37.09
CA ASN A 4 -43.53 5.21 -36.01
C ASN A 4 -44.35 4.53 -34.91
N LYS A 5 -44.25 3.21 -34.81
CA LYS A 5 -44.75 2.45 -33.65
C LYS A 5 -43.92 2.89 -32.45
N GLY A 6 -44.49 3.72 -31.59
CA GLY A 6 -43.90 4.06 -30.30
C GLY A 6 -43.77 2.83 -29.42
N PHE A 7 -42.76 2.84 -28.55
CA PHE A 7 -42.51 1.78 -27.56
C PHE A 7 -43.69 1.66 -26.60
N THR A 8 -44.10 0.45 -26.23
CA THR A 8 -45.23 0.26 -25.31
C THR A 8 -44.81 0.43 -23.86
N ILE A 9 -45.72 0.91 -23.01
CA ILE A 9 -45.45 1.05 -21.56
C ILE A 9 -45.10 -0.30 -20.93
N ILE A 10 -45.69 -1.40 -21.42
CA ILE A 10 -45.39 -2.75 -20.93
C ILE A 10 -43.97 -3.21 -21.26
N GLU A 11 -43.44 -2.87 -22.45
CA GLU A 11 -42.04 -3.17 -22.78
C GLU A 11 -41.08 -2.38 -21.89
N PHE A 12 -41.38 -1.14 -21.56
CA PHE A 12 -40.54 -0.39 -20.63
C PHE A 12 -40.65 -0.94 -19.19
N GLY A 13 -41.84 -1.36 -18.78
CA GLY A 13 -42.08 -1.99 -17.48
C GLY A 13 -41.31 -3.30 -17.30
N VAL A 14 -41.33 -4.19 -18.30
CA VAL A 14 -40.63 -5.48 -18.20
C VAL A 14 -39.11 -5.29 -18.14
N VAL A 15 -38.57 -4.30 -18.85
CA VAL A 15 -37.13 -3.99 -18.81
C VAL A 15 -36.69 -3.53 -17.42
N ILE A 16 -37.46 -2.65 -16.76
CA ILE A 16 -37.14 -2.21 -15.40
C ILE A 16 -37.18 -3.39 -14.42
N VAL A 17 -38.18 -4.27 -14.55
CA VAL A 17 -38.29 -5.48 -13.70
C VAL A 17 -37.07 -6.40 -13.90
N ILE A 18 -36.66 -6.64 -15.14
CA ILE A 18 -35.48 -7.46 -15.45
C ILE A 18 -34.21 -6.81 -14.86
N ILE A 19 -34.00 -5.51 -15.06
CA ILE A 19 -32.84 -4.80 -14.50
C ILE A 19 -32.87 -4.87 -12.96
N GLY A 20 -34.04 -4.76 -12.33
CA GLY A 20 -34.20 -4.89 -10.89
C GLY A 20 -33.75 -6.25 -10.34
N ILE A 21 -34.14 -7.34 -11.00
CA ILE A 21 -33.75 -8.71 -10.61
C ILE A 21 -32.23 -8.93 -10.81
N LEU A 22 -31.69 -8.45 -11.93
CA LEU A 22 -30.26 -8.54 -12.22
C LEU A 22 -29.43 -7.72 -11.21
N ALA A 23 -29.88 -6.52 -10.85
CA ALA A 23 -29.21 -5.70 -9.85
C ALA A 23 -29.24 -6.34 -8.46
N ALA A 24 -30.38 -6.92 -8.05
CA ALA A 24 -30.53 -7.56 -6.75
C ALA A 24 -29.60 -8.78 -6.57
N THR A 25 -29.30 -9.49 -7.66
CA THR A 25 -28.42 -10.67 -7.63
C THR A 25 -26.94 -10.35 -7.85
N ALA A 26 -26.62 -9.30 -8.62
CA ALA A 26 -25.24 -8.93 -8.93
C ALA A 26 -24.57 -8.08 -7.83
N LEU A 27 -25.33 -7.21 -7.15
CA LEU A 27 -24.77 -6.24 -6.20
C LEU A 27 -24.08 -6.88 -4.99
N PRO A 28 -24.62 -7.92 -4.33
CA PRO A 28 -23.94 -8.56 -3.19
C PRO A 28 -22.56 -9.13 -3.60
N ARG A 29 -22.51 -9.84 -4.73
CA ARG A 29 -21.27 -10.44 -5.24
C ARG A 29 -20.23 -9.39 -5.63
N PHE A 30 -20.66 -8.23 -6.12
CA PHE A 30 -19.75 -7.14 -6.49
C PHE A 30 -19.06 -6.53 -5.25
N VAL A 31 -19.77 -6.42 -4.13
CA VAL A 31 -19.21 -5.93 -2.86
C VAL A 31 -18.13 -6.88 -2.34
N ASP A 32 -18.40 -8.18 -2.34
CA ASP A 32 -17.43 -9.19 -1.89
C ASP A 32 -16.16 -9.17 -2.74
N LEU A 33 -16.30 -9.14 -4.08
CA LEU A 33 -15.17 -9.07 -5.02
C LEU A 33 -14.31 -7.82 -4.80
N THR A 34 -14.93 -6.70 -4.45
CA THR A 34 -14.20 -5.45 -4.16
C THR A 34 -13.37 -5.60 -2.88
N GLY A 35 -13.93 -6.23 -1.84
CA GLY A 35 -13.22 -6.50 -0.59
C GLY A 35 -12.01 -7.43 -0.79
N ASP A 36 -12.19 -8.50 -1.56
CA ASP A 36 -11.13 -9.45 -1.90
C ASP A 36 -10.03 -8.79 -2.75
N ALA A 37 -10.42 -7.94 -3.72
CA ALA A 37 -9.48 -7.20 -4.54
C ALA A 37 -8.62 -6.23 -3.71
N GLN A 38 -9.23 -5.54 -2.73
CA GLN A 38 -8.50 -4.68 -1.80
C GLN A 38 -7.53 -5.49 -0.93
N THR A 39 -7.96 -6.63 -0.40
CA THR A 39 -7.11 -7.54 0.39
C THR A 39 -5.91 -8.03 -0.42
N ALA A 40 -6.14 -8.50 -1.65
CA ALA A 40 -5.08 -8.94 -2.55
C ALA A 40 -4.10 -7.80 -2.90
N SER A 41 -4.61 -6.58 -3.12
CA SER A 41 -3.78 -5.40 -3.39
C SER A 41 -2.85 -5.08 -2.21
N VAL A 42 -3.39 -5.03 -0.98
CA VAL A 42 -2.60 -4.76 0.23
C VAL A 42 -1.54 -5.85 0.45
N GLN A 43 -1.88 -7.12 0.23
CA GLN A 43 -0.93 -8.22 0.31
C GLN A 43 0.18 -8.10 -0.73
N ALA A 44 -0.15 -7.74 -1.98
CA ALA A 44 0.82 -7.53 -3.04
C ALA A 44 1.77 -6.38 -2.72
N ILE A 45 1.24 -5.24 -2.27
CA ILE A 45 2.04 -4.07 -1.87
C ILE A 45 2.91 -4.39 -0.66
N GLY A 46 2.37 -5.03 0.37
CA GLY A 46 3.12 -5.42 1.56
C GLY A 46 4.23 -6.43 1.25
N GLY A 47 3.98 -7.38 0.34
CA GLY A 47 4.99 -8.32 -0.14
C GLY A 47 6.09 -7.64 -0.95
N ALA A 48 5.72 -6.72 -1.85
CA ALA A 48 6.68 -5.91 -2.61
C ALA A 48 7.53 -5.03 -1.69
N PHE A 49 6.91 -4.42 -0.68
CA PHE A 49 7.59 -3.62 0.33
C PHE A 49 8.59 -4.46 1.13
N GLY A 50 8.18 -5.64 1.62
CA GLY A 50 9.09 -6.56 2.33
C GLY A 50 10.26 -7.03 1.47
N ASN A 51 10.04 -7.30 0.18
CA ASN A 51 11.11 -7.63 -0.76
C ASN A 51 12.10 -6.47 -0.94
N GLY A 52 11.58 -5.23 -1.09
CA GLY A 52 12.44 -4.05 -1.23
C GLY A 52 13.23 -3.73 0.04
N VAL A 53 12.66 -3.94 1.23
CA VAL A 53 13.38 -3.83 2.51
C VAL A 53 14.54 -4.83 2.57
N ASN A 54 14.29 -6.10 2.25
CA ASN A 54 15.32 -7.15 2.24
C ASN A 54 16.40 -6.89 1.18
N LEU A 55 16.03 -6.40 0.00
CA LEU A 55 16.98 -6.03 -1.04
C LEU A 55 17.88 -4.88 -0.59
N SER A 56 17.31 -3.90 0.13
CA SER A 56 18.06 -2.77 0.69
C SER A 56 19.07 -3.23 1.73
N HIS A 57 18.66 -4.14 2.62
CA HIS A 57 19.56 -4.76 3.59
C HIS A 57 20.67 -5.57 2.89
N ALA A 58 20.34 -6.33 1.85
CA ALA A 58 21.33 -7.08 1.08
C ALA A 58 22.35 -6.16 0.40
N SER A 59 21.92 -5.00 -0.13
CA SER A 59 22.82 -3.99 -0.70
C SER A 59 23.75 -3.39 0.36
N TRP A 60 23.23 -3.11 1.57
CA TRP A 60 24.03 -2.64 2.70
C TRP A 60 25.11 -3.66 3.10
N ILE A 61 24.77 -4.95 3.18
CA ILE A 61 25.74 -6.04 3.43
C ILE A 61 26.77 -6.12 2.30
N ALA A 62 26.33 -6.05 1.05
CA ALA A 62 27.21 -6.16 -0.12
C ALA A 62 28.25 -5.02 -0.18
N GLN A 63 27.93 -3.85 0.37
CA GLN A 63 28.85 -2.73 0.51
C GLN A 63 29.82 -2.87 1.68
N GLY A 64 29.66 -3.90 2.51
CA GLY A 64 30.52 -4.15 3.67
C GLY A 64 30.35 -3.13 4.79
N ALA A 65 29.20 -2.46 4.84
CA ALA A 65 28.93 -1.49 5.88
C ALA A 65 28.71 -2.14 7.24
N THR A 66 29.09 -1.44 8.30
CA THR A 66 29.01 -1.91 9.69
C THR A 66 28.33 -0.89 10.61
N ALA A 67 27.76 0.17 10.02
CA ALA A 67 27.06 1.25 10.68
C ALA A 67 26.01 1.85 9.72
N GLY A 68 25.19 2.78 10.21
CA GLY A 68 24.22 3.49 9.41
C GLY A 68 24.86 4.19 8.22
N ILE A 69 24.19 4.12 7.07
CA ILE A 69 24.61 4.81 5.85
C ILE A 69 23.46 5.69 5.38
N ASN A 70 23.75 6.95 5.09
CA ASN A 70 22.75 7.93 4.69
C ASN A 70 22.27 7.73 3.25
N SER A 71 22.98 6.89 2.49
CA SER A 71 22.77 6.73 1.06
C SER A 71 23.25 5.36 0.57
N THR A 72 22.35 4.37 0.61
CA THR A 72 22.55 3.08 -0.06
C THR A 72 21.84 3.13 -1.41
N ALA A 73 22.60 3.01 -2.51
CA ALA A 73 22.00 2.94 -3.83
C ALA A 73 21.32 1.57 -4.04
N LEU A 74 20.07 1.61 -4.45
CA LEU A 74 19.29 0.47 -4.91
C LEU A 74 19.29 0.41 -6.44
N GLU A 75 18.86 -0.73 -6.99
CA GLU A 75 18.62 -0.83 -8.43
C GLU A 75 17.63 0.24 -8.90
N GLY A 76 17.92 0.88 -10.04
CA GLY A 76 17.12 2.00 -10.56
C GLY A 76 17.54 3.39 -10.07
N GLY A 77 18.62 3.50 -9.30
CA GLY A 77 19.19 4.80 -8.89
C GLY A 77 18.46 5.45 -7.71
N ILE A 78 17.59 4.70 -7.02
CA ILE A 78 16.94 5.14 -5.80
C ILE A 78 17.93 5.01 -4.65
N THR A 79 17.95 6.00 -3.77
CA THR A 79 18.80 6.00 -2.59
C THR A 79 17.96 5.86 -1.35
N VAL A 80 18.38 4.98 -0.43
CA VAL A 80 17.74 4.79 0.87
C VAL A 80 18.75 4.90 2.02
N GLY A 81 18.39 5.64 3.06
CA GLY A 81 19.14 5.69 4.31
C GLY A 81 18.87 4.45 5.16
N MET A 82 19.94 3.89 5.74
CA MET A 82 19.92 2.68 6.56
C MET A 82 20.38 3.02 7.98
N ASN A 83 19.80 2.37 8.98
CA ASN A 83 20.26 2.45 10.36
C ASN A 83 21.49 1.56 10.63
N ASP A 84 22.00 1.58 11.87
CA ASP A 84 23.18 0.83 12.29
C ASP A 84 23.07 -0.69 12.13
N THR A 85 21.86 -1.23 12.08
CA THR A 85 21.61 -2.66 11.85
C THR A 85 21.36 -2.99 10.37
N GLY A 86 21.52 -1.99 9.49
CA GLY A 86 21.41 -2.16 8.04
C GLY A 86 19.97 -2.27 7.56
N TRP A 87 19.00 -1.71 8.27
CA TRP A 87 17.59 -1.67 7.87
C TRP A 87 17.16 -0.27 7.43
N PRO A 88 16.25 -0.15 6.44
CA PRO A 88 15.76 1.14 5.98
C PRO A 88 15.11 1.97 7.08
N GLU A 89 15.58 3.20 7.24
CA GLU A 89 14.98 4.24 8.09
C GLU A 89 14.79 5.53 7.29
N ASN A 90 15.66 5.76 6.29
CA ASN A 90 15.63 6.87 5.37
C ASN A 90 15.52 8.24 6.05
N ASP A 91 16.29 8.41 7.12
CA ASP A 91 16.45 9.68 7.83
C ASP A 91 16.96 10.78 6.88
N ALA A 92 16.20 11.87 6.83
CA ALA A 92 16.50 13.05 6.02
C ALA A 92 17.64 13.89 6.60
N GLY A 93 17.95 13.75 7.89
CA GLY A 93 19.05 14.42 8.60
C GLY A 93 20.42 13.78 8.36
N GLY A 94 20.43 12.49 8.05
CA GLY A 94 21.61 11.71 7.70
C GLY A 94 22.18 10.96 8.90
N GLY A 95 22.17 9.63 8.77
CA GLY A 95 22.80 8.68 9.68
C GLY A 95 21.70 8.16 10.57
N GLY A 96 21.10 7.02 10.19
CA GLY A 96 19.95 6.48 10.88
C GLY A 96 20.20 6.45 12.38
N ASP A 97 19.55 7.37 13.10
CA ASP A 97 19.74 7.61 14.53
C ASP A 97 19.08 6.50 15.37
N GLY A 98 18.51 5.49 14.69
CA GLY A 98 17.77 4.38 15.26
C GLY A 98 16.38 4.77 15.74
N THR A 99 15.93 6.00 15.44
CA THR A 99 14.64 6.55 15.84
C THR A 99 13.78 6.87 14.62
N ILE A 100 12.97 5.90 14.21
CA ILE A 100 12.04 6.12 13.11
C ILE A 100 10.88 7.06 13.50
N THR A 101 10.58 8.03 12.65
CA THR A 101 9.46 8.98 12.74
C THR A 101 8.38 8.73 11.68
N SER A 102 7.21 9.35 11.81
CA SER A 102 6.12 9.22 10.82
C SER A 102 6.48 9.82 9.46
N ALA A 103 7.32 10.85 9.43
CA ALA A 103 7.85 11.43 8.19
C ALA A 103 8.82 10.46 7.50
N GLU A 104 9.72 9.84 8.26
CA GLU A 104 10.63 8.80 7.75
C GLU A 104 9.88 7.56 7.26
N CYS A 105 8.81 7.12 7.93
CA CYS A 105 7.98 6.04 7.43
C CYS A 105 7.49 6.29 5.99
N ILE A 106 7.15 7.55 5.66
CA ILE A 106 6.76 7.97 4.30
C ILE A 106 7.95 7.94 3.35
N LEU A 107 9.12 8.40 3.79
CA LEU A 107 10.35 8.37 2.99
C LEU A 107 10.80 6.93 2.69
N VAL A 108 10.72 6.03 3.66
CA VAL A 108 10.96 4.59 3.47
C VAL A 108 9.96 4.02 2.48
N TRP A 109 8.67 4.29 2.66
CA TRP A 109 7.62 3.82 1.73
C TRP A 109 7.90 4.21 0.28
N ASN A 110 8.22 5.48 0.03
CA ASN A 110 8.45 6.00 -1.31
C ASN A 110 9.80 5.58 -1.92
N SER A 111 10.81 5.27 -1.10
CA SER A 111 12.12 4.80 -1.58
C SER A 111 12.15 3.31 -1.86
N ILE A 112 11.41 2.51 -1.08
CA ILE A 112 11.38 1.06 -1.20
C ILE A 112 10.46 0.61 -2.35
N LEU A 113 9.35 1.31 -2.59
CA LEU A 113 8.39 0.96 -3.63
C LEU A 113 8.64 1.77 -4.91
N SER A 114 8.99 1.08 -5.99
CA SER A 114 9.20 1.70 -7.32
C SER A 114 7.95 2.41 -7.89
N SER A 115 6.75 2.02 -7.45
CA SER A 115 5.47 2.66 -7.81
C SER A 115 4.60 2.74 -6.56
N ALA A 116 5.06 3.54 -5.59
CA ALA A 116 4.40 3.71 -4.31
C ALA A 116 2.98 4.31 -4.46
N PRO A 117 1.95 3.69 -3.85
CA PRO A 117 0.67 4.34 -3.62
C PRO A 117 0.83 5.63 -2.82
N ALA A 118 -0.08 6.58 -3.01
CA ALA A 118 -0.06 7.84 -2.29
C ALA A 118 -0.17 7.61 -0.77
N ILE A 119 0.72 8.23 0.00
CA ILE A 119 0.82 8.04 1.45
C ILE A 119 0.90 9.40 2.16
N ALA A 120 0.28 9.49 3.33
CA ALA A 120 0.31 10.67 4.19
C ALA A 120 0.34 10.27 5.67
N THR A 121 0.56 11.23 6.58
CA THR A 121 0.43 11.00 8.04
C THR A 121 -1.03 11.07 8.51
N ASP A 122 -1.93 11.47 7.63
CA ASP A 122 -3.38 11.55 7.83
C ASP A 122 -4.13 10.67 6.81
N THR A 123 -5.43 10.90 6.65
CA THR A 123 -6.28 10.13 5.73
C THR A 123 -6.37 10.73 4.32
N SER A 124 -5.48 11.67 3.94
CA SER A 124 -5.48 12.28 2.61
C SER A 124 -4.86 11.39 1.52
N GLY A 125 -4.02 10.43 1.90
CA GLY A 125 -3.43 9.42 1.02
C GLY A 125 -4.28 8.14 0.91
N GLU A 126 -3.87 7.22 0.04
CA GLU A 126 -4.42 5.86 -0.01
C GLU A 126 -3.99 5.06 1.22
N TYR A 127 -2.75 5.29 1.68
CA TYR A 127 -2.23 4.79 2.93
C TYR A 127 -1.98 5.92 3.93
N GLN A 128 -2.20 5.63 5.20
CA GLN A 128 -1.79 6.45 6.33
C GLN A 128 -0.57 5.84 7.03
N ALA A 129 0.51 6.61 7.18
CA ALA A 129 1.66 6.26 7.99
C ALA A 129 1.46 6.71 9.45
N THR A 130 1.58 5.77 10.38
CA THR A 130 1.70 6.05 11.81
C THR A 130 2.95 5.37 12.36
N VAL A 131 3.47 5.88 13.47
CA VAL A 131 4.70 5.37 14.06
C VAL A 131 4.52 5.07 15.55
N ALA A 132 5.02 3.91 15.95
CA ALA A 132 5.28 3.55 17.33
C ALA A 132 6.68 2.95 17.34
N THR A 133 7.70 3.81 17.44
CA THR A 133 9.12 3.47 17.27
C THR A 133 9.46 2.15 17.98
N PRO A 134 10.06 1.15 17.29
CA PRO A 134 10.67 1.22 15.95
C PRO A 134 9.74 0.81 14.79
N ILE A 135 8.41 0.78 15.00
CA ILE A 135 7.46 0.23 14.02
C ILE A 135 6.76 1.36 13.23
N CYS A 136 6.89 1.31 11.91
CA CYS A 136 6.02 2.01 10.97
C CYS A 136 4.78 1.17 10.67
N THR A 137 3.59 1.75 10.81
CA THR A 137 2.35 1.10 10.41
C THR A 137 1.72 1.88 9.26
N TYR A 138 1.54 1.20 8.14
CA TYR A 138 0.88 1.69 6.93
C TYR A 138 -0.55 1.16 6.89
N THR A 139 -1.52 2.02 7.17
CA THR A 139 -2.94 1.67 7.23
C THR A 139 -3.63 2.01 5.92
N PHE A 140 -4.35 1.07 5.33
CA PHE A 140 -5.12 1.32 4.11
C PHE A 140 -6.41 2.08 4.44
N ASN A 141 -6.60 3.26 3.84
CA ASN A 141 -7.67 4.18 4.25
C ASN A 141 -9.05 3.81 3.68
N ALA A 142 -9.12 3.12 2.54
CA ALA A 142 -10.40 2.84 1.89
C ALA A 142 -11.22 1.76 2.62
N SER A 143 -10.61 0.95 3.49
CA SER A 143 -11.32 -0.06 4.27
C SER A 143 -10.51 -0.51 5.50
N ALA A 144 -11.17 -0.55 6.65
CA ALA A 144 -10.55 -0.88 7.93
C ALA A 144 -9.99 -2.32 7.99
N GLY A 145 -9.10 -2.56 8.95
CA GLY A 145 -8.54 -3.89 9.23
C GLY A 145 -7.40 -4.32 8.29
N ARG A 146 -6.92 -3.43 7.41
CA ARG A 146 -5.82 -3.71 6.48
C ARG A 146 -4.61 -2.85 6.79
N THR A 147 -3.52 -3.46 7.22
CA THR A 147 -2.28 -2.76 7.59
C THR A 147 -1.03 -3.51 7.13
N ILE A 148 0.04 -2.77 6.87
CA ILE A 148 1.39 -3.28 6.67
C ILE A 148 2.26 -2.67 7.77
N ALA A 149 2.79 -3.50 8.66
CA ALA A 149 3.67 -3.06 9.74
C ALA A 149 5.11 -3.42 9.40
N TYR A 150 6.02 -2.45 9.51
CA TYR A 150 7.44 -2.59 9.27
C TYR A 150 8.22 -2.26 10.54
N ASN A 151 9.05 -3.19 11.00
CA ASN A 151 9.94 -2.99 12.13
C ASN A 151 11.35 -2.61 11.65
N SER A 152 11.73 -1.35 11.85
CA SER A 152 13.04 -0.82 11.43
C SER A 152 14.22 -1.41 12.21
N ALA A 153 14.01 -2.02 13.38
CA ALA A 153 15.09 -2.65 14.13
C ALA A 153 15.43 -4.06 13.61
N THR A 154 14.47 -4.77 13.02
CA THR A 154 14.61 -6.19 12.64
C THR A 154 14.38 -6.47 11.16
N GLY A 155 13.90 -5.51 10.38
CA GLY A 155 13.51 -5.72 8.98
C GLY A 155 12.17 -6.43 8.79
N ALA A 156 11.50 -6.83 9.88
CA ALA A 156 10.29 -7.64 9.77
C ALA A 156 9.12 -6.82 9.19
N VAL A 157 8.48 -7.39 8.16
CA VAL A 157 7.25 -6.85 7.56
C VAL A 157 6.09 -7.80 7.83
N THR A 158 5.03 -7.29 8.46
CA THR A 158 3.83 -8.06 8.79
C THR A 158 2.62 -7.44 8.11
N ILE A 159 1.82 -8.26 7.44
CA ILE A 159 0.62 -7.82 6.72
C ILE A 159 -0.59 -8.33 7.50
N THR A 160 -1.50 -7.43 7.85
CA THR A 160 -2.78 -7.76 8.49
C THR A 160 -3.90 -7.43 7.51
N VAL A 161 -4.81 -8.38 7.30
CA VAL A 161 -6.02 -8.21 6.49
C VAL A 161 -7.19 -8.90 7.23
N PRO A 162 -8.44 -8.46 7.02
CA PRO A 162 -9.62 -9.08 7.64
C PRO A 162 -9.89 -10.50 7.13
#